data_AF-A0A918I2T3-F1
#
_entry.id   AF-A0A918I2T3-F1
#
_cell.length_a   1.000
_cell.length_b   1.000
_cell.length_c   1.000
_cell.angle_alpha   90.00
_cell.angle_beta   90.00
_cell.angle_gamma   90.00
#
_symmetry.space_group_name_H-M   'P 1'
#
loop_
_entity.id
_entity.type
_entity.pdbx_description
1 polymer ?
#
loop_
_entity_poly.entity_id
_entity_poly.type
_entity_poly.pdbx_seq_one_letter_code
_entity_poly.pdbx_strand_id
1 'polypeptide(L)' 'MAGKVPEGYVRVRSYLRRKPAPGRKKMSGWSIAAIVAGVWLWGQVVGFGESTDTPAHSPAPSLSQPASR' A
#
# COMPACT_ATOMS: atom_id res chain seq x y z
N MET A 1 26.14 42.36 22.27
CA MET A 1 25.14 42.11 21.21
C MET A 1 24.88 40.62 21.12
N ALA A 2 23.73 40.13 21.58
CA ALA A 2 23.37 38.73 21.37
C ALA A 2 22.94 38.57 19.90
N GLY A 3 23.85 38.04 19.07
CA GLY A 3 23.54 37.75 17.66
C GLY A 3 22.32 36.82 17.56
N LYS A 4 21.41 37.13 16.63
CA LYS A 4 20.23 36.29 16.38
C LYS A 4 20.69 34.86 16.05
N VAL A 5 20.05 33.88 16.68
CA VAL A 5 20.23 32.48 16.34
C VAL A 5 19.66 32.25 14.93
N PRO A 6 20.43 31.69 13.99
CA PRO A 6 19.93 31.36 12.66
C PRO A 6 18.73 30.40 12.72
N GLU A 7 17.78 30.58 11.81
CA GLU A 7 16.57 29.75 11.75
C GLU A 7 16.94 28.26 11.55
N GLY A 8 16.25 27.36 12.24
CA GLY A 8 16.59 25.93 12.24
C GLY A 8 17.73 25.52 13.17
N TYR A 9 18.31 26.43 13.96
CA TYR A 9 19.34 26.13 14.95
C TYR A 9 18.85 26.38 16.39
N VAL A 10 19.47 25.67 17.33
CA VAL A 10 19.30 25.86 18.78
C VAL A 10 20.65 26.22 19.36
N ARG A 11 20.70 27.28 20.18
CA ARG A 11 21.89 27.62 20.95
C ARG A 11 21.97 26.73 22.19
N VAL A 12 23.03 25.92 22.29
CA VAL A 12 23.29 25.05 23.44
C VAL A 12 24.58 25.51 24.10
N ARG A 13 24.48 26.03 25.33
CA ARG A 13 25.59 26.68 26.06
C ARG A 13 26.27 27.75 25.19
N SER A 14 27.38 27.40 24.54
CA SER A 14 28.23 28.28 23.74
C SER A 14 28.23 28.00 22.23
N TYR A 15 27.62 26.91 21.75
CA TYR A 15 27.61 26.56 20.32
C TYR A 15 26.20 26.37 19.75
N LEU A 16 26.10 26.47 18.42
CA LEU A 16 24.85 26.29 17.67
C LEU A 16 24.73 24.85 17.19
N ARG A 17 23.61 24.19 17.53
CA ARG A 17 23.27 22.85 17.03
C ARG A 17 22.10 22.95 16.05
N ARG A 18 22.11 22.17 14.97
CA ARG A 18 20.93 22.02 14.11
C ARG A 18 19.77 21.45 14.94
N LYS A 19 18.58 22.01 14.78
CA LYS A 19 17.35 21.39 15.28
C LYS A 19 17.26 20.01 14.62
N PRO A 20 17.07 18.92 15.39
CA PRO A 20 16.68 17.67 14.78
C PRO A 20 15.40 17.94 13.98
N ALA A 21 15.40 17.60 12.69
CA ALA A 21 14.19 17.73 11.89
C ALA A 21 13.09 16.93 12.60
N PRO A 22 11.87 17.47 12.73
CA PRO A 22 10.76 16.69 13.26
C PRO A 22 10.69 15.41 12.43
N GLY A 23 10.91 14.27 13.09
CA GLY A 23 10.98 12.98 12.41
C GLY A 23 9.69 12.80 11.61
N ARG A 24 9.81 12.61 10.29
CA ARG A 24 8.64 12.36 9.44
C ARG A 24 7.90 11.16 10.05
N LYS A 25 6.61 11.35 10.33
CA LYS A 25 5.76 10.31 10.93
C LYS A 25 5.74 9.13 9.96
N LYS A 26 6.53 8.09 10.25
CA LYS A 26 6.59 6.90 9.42
C LYS A 26 5.25 6.18 9.59
N MET A 27 4.51 5.98 8.48
CA MET A 27 3.37 5.07 8.54
C MET A 27 3.87 3.68 8.89
N SER A 28 3.14 2.98 9.75
CA SER A 28 3.40 1.56 10.02
C SER A 28 3.36 0.80 8.69
N GLY A 29 4.27 -0.15 8.47
CA GLY A 29 4.25 -0.99 7.27
C GLY A 29 2.90 -1.69 7.08
N TRP A 30 2.21 -2.00 8.18
CA TRP A 30 0.85 -2.53 8.19
C TRP A 30 -0.20 -1.55 7.65
N SER A 31 -0.06 -0.25 7.94
CA SER A 31 -0.94 0.77 7.37
C SER A 31 -0.77 0.88 5.86
N ILE A 32 0.47 0.77 5.37
CA ILE A 32 0.76 0.75 3.93
C ILE A 32 0.14 -0.50 3.29
N ALA A 33 0.31 -1.67 3.91
CA ALA A 33 -0.28 -2.92 3.43
C ALA A 33 -1.82 -2.85 3.36
N ALA A 34 -2.48 -2.28 4.37
CA ALA A 34 -3.92 -2.10 4.38
C ALA A 34 -4.41 -1.18 3.25
N ILE A 35 -3.69 -0.08 2.99
CA ILE A 35 -4.00 0.83 1.87
C ILE A 35 -3.87 0.09 0.53
N VAL A 36 -2.78 -0.64 0.32
CA VAL A 36 -2.55 -1.39 -0.93
C VAL A 36 -3.63 -2.45 -1.14
N ALA A 37 -3.97 -3.22 -0.10
CA ALA A 37 -5.04 -4.22 -0.17
C ALA A 37 -6.41 -3.58 -0.47
N GLY A 38 -6.71 -2.43 0.15
CA GLY A 38 -7.92 -1.67 -0.12
C GLY A 38 -8.02 -1.18 -1.57
N VAL A 39 -6.92 -0.62 -2.11
CA VAL A 39 -6.86 -0.17 -3.52
C VAL A 39 -6.99 -1.35 -4.49
N TRP A 40 -6.34 -2.48 -4.20
CA TRP A 40 -6.42 -3.68 -5.01
C TRP A 40 -7.85 -4.24 -5.06
N LEU A 41 -8.51 -4.35 -3.89
CA LEU A 41 -9.89 -4.79 -3.80
C LEU A 41 -10.85 -3.80 -4.49
N TRP A 42 -10.62 -2.50 -4.34
CA TRP A 42 -11.39 -1.48 -5.02
C TRP A 42 -11.28 -1.59 -6.55
N GLY A 43 -10.10 -1.94 -7.06
CA GLY A 43 -9.89 -2.15 -8.48
C GLY A 43 -10.66 -3.34 -9.06
N GLN A 44 -10.91 -4.37 -8.24
CA GLN A 44 -11.78 -5.50 -8.60
C GLN A 44 -13.27 -5.10 -8.61
N VAL A 45 -13.70 -4.24 -7.67
CA VAL A 45 -15.12 -3.89 -7.50
C VAL A 45 -15.59 -2.81 -8.48
N VAL A 46 -14.74 -1.84 -8.81
CA VAL A 46 -15.12 -0.67 -9.63
C VAL A 46 -14.79 -0.85 -11.12
N GLY A 47 -14.13 -1.96 -11.49
CA GLY A 47 -13.81 -2.28 -12.87
C GLY A 47 -12.72 -1.36 -13.44
N PHE A 48 -11.47 -1.73 -13.24
CA PHE A 48 -10.40 -1.23 -14.11
C PHE A 48 -10.52 -1.94 -15.46
N GLY A 49 -11.19 -1.27 -16.40
CA GLY A 49 -11.27 -1.50 -17.85
C GLY A 49 -10.83 -2.86 -18.40
N GLU A 50 -11.80 -3.54 -19.02
CA GLU A 50 -11.69 -4.73 -19.88
C GLU A 50 -11.45 -6.07 -19.16
N SER A 51 -12.58 -6.71 -18.86
CA SER A 51 -12.71 -8.14 -18.63
C SER A 51 -11.98 -8.91 -19.73
N THR A 52 -10.79 -9.43 -19.45
CA THR A 52 -10.35 -10.62 -20.19
C THR A 52 -11.15 -11.78 -19.63
N ASP A 53 -12.34 -11.99 -20.19
CA ASP A 53 -13.12 -13.21 -20.05
C ASP A 53 -12.20 -14.38 -20.36
N THR A 54 -11.65 -15.00 -19.31
CA THR A 54 -11.11 -16.35 -19.45
C THR A 54 -12.34 -17.24 -19.37
N PRO A 55 -12.74 -17.94 -20.45
CA PRO A 55 -13.95 -18.75 -20.40
C PRO A 55 -13.79 -19.80 -19.29
N ALA A 56 -14.82 -19.89 -18.44
CA ALA A 56 -14.93 -20.89 -17.40
C ALA A 56 -14.58 -22.28 -17.97
N HIS A 57 -13.64 -22.98 -17.33
CA HIS A 57 -13.32 -24.36 -17.63
C HIS A 57 -14.59 -25.20 -17.41
N SER A 58 -15.32 -25.51 -18.49
CA SER A 58 -16.46 -26.41 -18.42
C SER A 58 -15.96 -27.76 -17.90
N PRO A 59 -16.47 -28.28 -16.76
CA PRO A 59 -16.10 -29.62 -16.35
C PRO A 59 -16.56 -30.59 -17.45
N ALA A 60 -15.65 -31.45 -17.91
CA ALA A 60 -15.93 -32.46 -18.91
C ALA A 60 -17.11 -33.33 -18.44
N PRO A 61 -18.13 -33.60 -19.29
CA PRO A 61 -19.21 -34.48 -18.89
C PRO A 61 -18.65 -35.88 -18.66
N SER A 62 -18.71 -36.34 -17.40
CA SER A 62 -18.39 -37.70 -17.00
C SER A 62 -19.30 -38.67 -17.75
N LEU A 63 -18.72 -39.46 -18.66
CA LEU A 63 -19.42 -40.49 -19.43
C LEU A 63 -19.95 -41.57 -18.48
N SER A 64 -21.20 -41.43 -18.06
CA SER A 64 -21.96 -42.51 -17.43
C SER A 64 -22.48 -43.41 -18.56
N GLN A 65 -21.74 -44.46 -18.94
CA GLN A 65 -22.27 -45.49 -19.83
C GLN A 65 -23.30 -46.35 -19.07
N PRO A 66 -24.55 -46.48 -19.53
CA PRO A 66 -25.43 -47.53 -19.06
C PRO A 66 -25.06 -48.85 -19.74
N ALA A 67 -24.89 -49.93 -18.96
CA ALA A 67 -24.72 -51.27 -19.49
C ALA A 67 -26.04 -51.72 -20.15
N SER A 68 -26.01 -51.96 -21.47
CA SER A 68 -27.12 -52.64 -22.16
C SER A 68 -27.14 -54.11 -21.72
N ARG A 69 -28.33 -54.54 -21.28
CA ARG A 69 -28.66 -55.91 -20.86
C ARG A 69 -28.45 -56.94 -21.97
#